data_AF-W2TEY2-F1
#
_entry.id   AF-W2TEY2-F1
#
_cell.length_a   1.000
_cell.length_b   1.000
_cell.length_c   1.000
_cell.angle_alpha   90.00
_cell.angle_beta   90.00
_cell.angle_gamma   90.00
#
_symmetry.space_group_name_H-M   'P 1'
#
loop_
_entity.id
_entity.type
_entity.pdbx_description
1 polymer ?
#
loop_
_entity_poly.entity_id
_entity_poly.type
_entity_poly.pdbx_seq_one_letter_code
_entity_poly.pdbx_strand_id
1 'polypeptide(L)'
;MYSTFFRSSISDPIWSALQNTLTVPYTELLSATCNFAEENVLGKGGYGIVYVGEWKHTKIAVKRFMANGNKGTHIQRERLRQSLQELRTLARYRHDNILPLYAFSLDGSEPCLVYQFMSNGSLEDRLLCRRGTAPLTWHQKKEIAEGTARGLHFLHCIASTPIIHGDVKSANILLDRHFEPKLGDFGLSRDGK
;
A
#
# COMPACT_ATOMS: atom_id res chain seq x y z
N MET A 1 5.34 23.61 -5.85
CA MET A 1 6.73 23.67 -5.33
C MET A 1 7.28 22.26 -5.08
N TYR A 2 7.09 21.32 -6.03
CA TYR A 2 7.58 19.93 -5.92
C TYR A 2 8.65 19.59 -6.99
N SER A 3 8.98 20.52 -7.89
CA SER A 3 9.86 20.24 -9.04
C SER A 3 11.35 20.15 -8.71
N THR A 4 11.77 20.50 -7.50
CA THR A 4 13.20 20.54 -7.13
C THR A 4 13.70 19.29 -6.40
N PHE A 5 12.85 18.32 -6.05
CA PHE A 5 13.28 17.03 -5.47
C PHE A 5 13.52 15.92 -6.53
N PHE A 6 13.19 16.18 -7.80
CA PHE A 6 13.15 15.19 -8.89
C PHE A 6 14.31 15.37 -9.90
N ARG A 7 15.51 15.73 -9.43
CA ARG A 7 16.72 15.73 -10.27
C ARG A 7 17.76 14.77 -9.70
N SER A 8 17.61 13.49 -10.00
CA SER A 8 18.72 12.53 -10.04
C SER A 8 18.59 11.68 -11.30
N SER A 9 19.71 11.23 -11.84
CA SER A 9 19.91 10.86 -13.25
C SER A 9 18.89 9.87 -13.83
N ILE A 10 18.66 9.99 -15.14
CA ILE A 10 17.79 9.17 -16.00
C ILE A 10 18.17 7.65 -16.02
N SER A 11 19.24 7.24 -15.31
CA SER A 11 19.76 5.87 -15.29
C SER A 11 19.39 5.04 -14.06
N ASP A 12 18.55 5.55 -13.14
CA ASP A 12 18.15 4.79 -11.94
C ASP A 12 17.03 3.78 -12.28
N PRO A 13 17.18 2.47 -11.98
CA PRO A 13 16.10 1.49 -12.07
C PRO A 13 14.83 1.92 -11.34
N ILE A 14 14.97 2.75 -10.30
CA ILE A 14 13.86 3.34 -9.54
C ILE A 14 13.07 4.32 -10.42
N TRP A 15 13.74 5.16 -11.22
CA TRP A 15 13.06 6.08 -12.14
C TRP A 15 12.28 5.34 -13.21
N SER A 16 12.84 4.25 -13.74
CA SER A 16 12.13 3.39 -14.70
C SER A 16 10.89 2.73 -14.07
N ALA A 17 11.01 2.22 -12.83
CA ALA A 17 9.88 1.63 -12.12
C ALA A 17 8.76 2.65 -11.84
N LEU A 18 9.13 3.87 -11.44
CA LEU A 18 8.18 4.98 -11.23
C LEU A 18 7.53 5.44 -12.55
N GLN A 19 8.27 5.47 -13.66
CA GLN A 19 7.72 5.75 -15.00
C GLN A 19 6.70 4.71 -15.45
N ASN A 20 6.88 3.44 -15.05
CA ASN A 20 5.98 2.34 -15.36
C ASN A 20 4.79 2.21 -14.38
N THR A 21 4.65 3.14 -13.44
CA THR A 21 3.52 3.19 -12.50
C THR A 21 2.59 4.33 -12.90
N LEU A 22 1.31 4.02 -13.04
CA LEU A 22 0.33 4.97 -13.56
C LEU A 22 0.14 6.15 -12.60
N THR A 23 0.22 7.37 -13.14
CA THR A 23 -0.21 8.57 -12.42
C THR A 23 -1.72 8.76 -12.61
N VAL A 24 -2.42 9.06 -11.53
CA VAL A 24 -3.85 9.41 -11.56
C VAL A 24 -4.02 10.84 -11.02
N PRO A 25 -4.79 11.70 -11.71
CA PRO A 25 -5.10 13.03 -11.20
C PRO A 25 -5.80 12.97 -9.85
N TYR A 26 -5.44 13.86 -8.93
CA TYR A 26 -6.07 13.90 -7.59
C TYR A 26 -7.59 14.08 -7.66
N THR A 27 -8.07 14.84 -8.65
CA THR A 27 -9.50 15.05 -8.91
C THR A 27 -10.24 13.77 -9.27
N GLU A 28 -9.62 12.83 -9.98
CA GLU A 28 -10.21 11.52 -10.25
C GLU A 28 -10.35 10.71 -8.96
N LEU A 29 -9.39 10.83 -8.03
CA LEU A 29 -9.47 10.16 -6.73
C LEU A 29 -10.55 10.77 -5.84
N LEU A 30 -10.77 12.09 -5.90
CA LEU A 30 -11.90 12.75 -5.26
C LEU A 30 -13.22 12.17 -5.78
N SER A 31 -13.40 12.08 -7.11
CA SER A 31 -14.60 11.48 -7.69
C SER A 31 -14.76 10.00 -7.31
N ALA A 32 -13.68 9.22 -7.37
CA ALA A 32 -13.70 7.78 -7.07
C ALA A 32 -14.06 7.45 -5.63
N THR A 33 -13.79 8.35 -4.69
CA THR A 33 -13.99 8.14 -3.24
C THR A 33 -15.15 8.96 -2.66
N CYS A 34 -15.97 9.59 -3.51
CA CYS A 34 -17.02 10.54 -3.12
C CYS A 34 -16.48 11.68 -2.24
N ASN A 35 -15.40 12.33 -2.67
CA ASN A 35 -14.70 13.38 -1.95
C ASN A 35 -14.12 12.91 -0.60
N PHE A 36 -13.53 11.70 -0.58
CA PHE A 36 -12.99 11.07 0.63
C PHE A 36 -14.02 11.01 1.77
N ALA A 37 -15.24 10.57 1.44
CA ALA A 37 -16.35 10.50 2.39
C ALA A 37 -16.03 9.56 3.58
N GLU A 38 -16.52 9.90 4.77
CA GLU A 38 -16.24 9.15 6.00
C GLU A 38 -16.82 7.73 5.97
N GLU A 39 -17.95 7.54 5.30
CA GLU A 39 -18.59 6.24 5.04
C GLU A 39 -17.73 5.32 4.17
N ASN A 40 -16.79 5.88 3.39
CA ASN A 40 -15.89 5.12 2.53
C ASN A 40 -14.59 4.74 3.25
N VAL A 41 -14.44 5.04 4.54
CA VAL A 41 -13.21 4.70 5.27
C VAL A 41 -13.12 3.19 5.51
N LEU A 42 -12.02 2.59 5.03
CA LEU A 42 -11.64 1.21 5.31
C LEU A 42 -10.81 1.09 6.59
N GLY A 43 -9.96 2.08 6.85
CA GLY A 43 -9.10 2.11 8.04
C GLY A 43 -8.41 3.46 8.25
N LYS A 44 -8.11 3.77 9.51
CA LYS A 44 -7.36 4.97 9.92
C LYS A 44 -6.14 4.53 10.73
N GLY A 45 -4.97 5.10 10.46
CA GLY A 45 -3.74 4.75 11.17
C GLY A 45 -2.69 5.85 11.15
N GLY A 46 -1.53 5.58 11.73
CA GLY A 46 -0.41 6.52 11.79
C GLY A 46 0.11 6.98 10.42
N TYR A 47 -0.14 6.19 9.38
CA TYR A 47 0.30 6.39 8.00
C TYR A 47 -0.73 7.11 7.11
N GLY A 48 -1.93 7.40 7.62
CA GLY A 48 -2.99 8.05 6.85
C GLY A 48 -4.35 7.36 6.98
N ILE A 49 -5.23 7.66 6.03
CA ILE A 49 -6.57 7.08 5.96
C ILE A 49 -6.70 6.33 4.64
N VAL A 50 -7.25 5.13 4.70
CA VAL A 50 -7.53 4.30 3.52
C VAL A 50 -9.02 4.37 3.23
N TYR A 51 -9.36 4.74 2.00
CA TYR A 51 -10.73 4.84 1.51
C TYR A 51 -11.00 3.74 0.48
N VAL A 52 -12.22 3.21 0.47
CA VAL A 52 -12.72 2.45 -0.68
C VAL A 52 -13.20 3.42 -1.74
N GLY A 53 -13.04 3.05 -3.00
CA GLY A 53 -13.58 3.80 -4.11
C GLY A 53 -13.78 2.94 -5.35
N GLU A 54 -14.32 3.55 -6.39
CA GLU A 54 -14.44 2.94 -7.72
C GLU A 54 -13.78 3.84 -8.75
N TRP A 55 -12.81 3.31 -9.48
CA TRP A 55 -12.10 4.02 -10.53
C TRP A 55 -12.10 3.18 -11.80
N LYS A 56 -12.64 3.73 -12.90
CA LYS A 56 -12.78 3.03 -14.18
C LYS A 56 -13.45 1.65 -14.03
N HIS A 57 -14.57 1.61 -13.29
CA HIS A 57 -15.33 0.39 -12.97
C HIS A 57 -14.56 -0.66 -12.15
N THR A 58 -13.41 -0.29 -11.58
CA THR A 58 -12.61 -1.16 -10.73
C THR A 58 -12.70 -0.68 -9.30
N LYS A 59 -13.07 -1.58 -8.38
CA LYS A 59 -13.04 -1.31 -6.95
C LYS A 59 -11.60 -1.19 -6.47
N ILE A 60 -11.28 -0.09 -5.81
CA ILE A 60 -9.92 0.26 -5.38
C ILE A 60 -9.87 0.62 -3.90
N ALA A 61 -8.67 0.58 -3.33
CA ALA A 61 -8.35 1.16 -2.04
C ALA A 61 -7.38 2.34 -2.24
N VAL A 62 -7.73 3.52 -1.71
CA VAL A 62 -6.93 4.75 -1.81
C VAL A 62 -6.38 5.10 -0.44
N LYS A 63 -5.05 4.95 -0.25
CA LYS A 63 -4.36 5.41 0.95
C LYS A 63 -3.98 6.88 0.77
N ARG A 64 -4.67 7.76 1.47
CA ARG A 64 -4.40 9.20 1.53
C ARG A 64 -3.50 9.49 2.73
N PHE A 65 -2.31 10.01 2.47
CA PHE A 65 -1.33 10.34 3.50
C PHE A 65 -1.65 11.73 4.06
N MET A 66 -2.60 11.77 5.02
CA MET A 66 -3.08 13.02 5.61
C MET A 66 -1.96 13.81 6.30
N ALA A 67 -1.93 15.12 6.08
CA ALA A 67 -1.35 16.10 7.00
C ALA A 67 -2.47 16.59 7.93
N ASN A 68 -2.81 15.85 8.99
CA ASN A 68 -3.79 16.37 9.95
C ASN A 68 -3.25 17.70 10.50
N GLY A 69 -4.09 18.74 10.40
CA GLY A 69 -3.77 20.11 10.76
C GLY A 69 -3.06 20.22 12.11
N ASN A 70 -2.00 21.01 12.13
CA ASN A 70 -1.14 21.32 13.29
C ASN A 70 -0.48 20.12 13.99
N LYS A 71 0.81 19.88 13.66
CA LYS A 71 1.98 19.94 14.58
C LYS A 71 3.23 19.29 13.94
N GLY A 72 4.24 20.13 13.64
CA GLY A 72 5.61 19.71 13.32
C GLY A 72 5.91 19.44 11.85
N THR A 73 6.97 20.07 11.32
CA THR A 73 7.53 19.80 9.98
C THR A 73 8.10 18.38 9.86
N HIS A 74 8.52 17.77 10.98
CA HIS A 74 9.19 16.47 11.01
C HIS A 74 8.25 15.28 10.74
N ILE A 75 7.06 15.26 11.35
CA ILE A 75 6.10 14.14 11.18
C ILE A 75 5.61 14.06 9.73
N GLN A 76 5.35 15.22 9.12
CA GLN A 76 4.94 15.30 7.72
C GLN A 76 6.04 14.80 6.78
N ARG A 77 7.30 15.14 7.05
CA ARG A 77 8.45 14.65 6.28
C ARG A 77 8.59 13.14 6.38
N GLU A 78 8.43 12.56 7.58
CA GLU A 78 8.53 11.10 7.73
C GLU A 78 7.39 10.38 7.01
N ARG A 79 6.15 10.89 7.08
CA ARG A 79 5.02 10.32 6.32
C ARG A 79 5.23 10.37 4.82
N LEU A 80 5.73 11.49 4.31
CA LEU A 80 6.11 11.61 2.90
C LEU A 80 7.26 10.65 2.55
N ARG A 81 8.24 10.50 3.44
CA ARG A 81 9.35 9.55 3.24
C ARG A 81 8.83 8.11 3.15
N GLN A 82 7.91 7.74 4.03
CA GLN A 82 7.27 6.43 4.05
C GLN A 82 6.40 6.20 2.81
N SER A 83 5.62 7.19 2.37
CA SER A 83 4.82 7.06 1.14
C SER A 83 5.68 6.90 -0.10
N LEU A 84 6.76 7.66 -0.21
CA LEU A 84 7.73 7.52 -1.29
C LEU A 84 8.47 6.19 -1.22
N GLN A 85 8.81 5.70 -0.03
CA GLN A 85 9.45 4.39 0.14
C GLN A 85 8.50 3.26 -0.30
N GLU A 86 7.25 3.31 0.13
CA GLU A 86 6.23 2.33 -0.26
C GLU A 86 6.00 2.33 -1.77
N LEU A 87 5.83 3.52 -2.36
CA LEU A 87 5.71 3.69 -3.81
C LEU A 87 6.91 3.09 -4.56
N ARG A 88 8.15 3.40 -4.13
CA ARG A 88 9.37 2.89 -4.76
C ARG A 88 9.44 1.37 -4.72
N THR A 89 9.15 0.78 -3.57
CA THR A 89 9.22 -0.68 -3.40
C THR A 89 8.16 -1.38 -4.25
N LEU A 90 6.90 -0.93 -4.19
CA LEU A 90 5.79 -1.56 -4.93
C LEU A 90 5.81 -1.29 -6.44
N ALA A 91 6.40 -0.18 -6.87
CA ALA A 91 6.62 0.09 -8.29
C ALA A 91 7.62 -0.90 -8.91
N ARG A 92 8.63 -1.32 -8.12
CA ARG A 92 9.73 -2.17 -8.59
C ARG A 92 9.47 -3.66 -8.42
N TYR A 93 8.82 -4.06 -7.35
CA TYR A 93 8.69 -5.48 -6.97
C TYR A 93 7.24 -5.93 -7.01
N ARG A 94 6.89 -6.73 -8.03
CA ARG A 94 5.56 -7.31 -8.23
C ARG A 94 5.61 -8.82 -8.01
N HIS A 95 4.68 -9.33 -7.22
CA HIS A 95 4.57 -10.75 -6.89
C HIS A 95 3.14 -11.07 -6.46
N ASP A 96 2.71 -12.32 -6.66
CA ASP A 96 1.34 -12.75 -6.35
C ASP A 96 0.98 -12.64 -4.87
N ASN A 97 1.95 -12.56 -3.97
CA ASN A 97 1.71 -12.35 -2.53
C ASN A 97 2.20 -10.99 -2.00
N ILE A 98 2.37 -10.01 -2.89
CA ILE A 98 2.61 -8.58 -2.56
C ILE A 98 1.41 -7.76 -3.01
N LEU A 99 1.00 -6.78 -2.21
CA LEU A 99 -0.15 -5.92 -2.50
C LEU A 99 0.04 -5.15 -3.81
N PRO A 100 -0.82 -5.36 -4.82
CA PRO A 100 -0.67 -4.65 -6.08
C PRO A 100 -0.96 -3.15 -5.95
N LEU A 101 0.00 -2.34 -6.36
CA LEU A 101 -0.14 -0.91 -6.56
C LEU A 101 -0.58 -0.65 -8.01
N TYR A 102 -1.73 -0.01 -8.19
CA TYR A 102 -2.27 0.34 -9.50
C TYR A 102 -1.76 1.70 -9.97
N ALA A 103 -1.81 2.70 -9.09
CA ALA A 103 -1.51 4.08 -9.44
C ALA A 103 -1.10 4.90 -8.22
N PHE A 104 -0.60 6.12 -8.47
CA PHE A 104 -0.34 7.10 -7.44
C PHE A 104 -0.74 8.51 -7.89
N SER A 105 -1.01 9.39 -6.93
CA SER A 105 -1.27 10.82 -7.14
C SER A 105 -0.37 11.64 -6.22
N LEU A 106 0.35 12.61 -6.80
CA LEU A 106 1.22 13.57 -6.09
C LEU A 106 0.91 15.03 -6.50
N ASP A 107 -0.10 15.23 -7.33
CA ASP A 107 -0.52 16.52 -7.90
C ASP A 107 -1.54 17.27 -7.01
N GLY A 108 -2.11 16.59 -6.01
CA GLY A 108 -3.05 17.14 -5.05
C GLY A 108 -2.42 17.71 -3.78
N SER A 109 -3.28 18.05 -2.82
CA SER A 109 -2.88 18.52 -1.48
C SER A 109 -2.17 17.45 -0.66
N GLU A 110 -2.54 16.18 -0.85
CA GLU A 110 -1.93 15.05 -0.15
C GLU A 110 -1.52 13.94 -1.12
N PRO A 111 -0.34 13.32 -0.92
CA PRO A 111 0.04 12.12 -1.64
C PRO A 111 -1.00 11.01 -1.45
N CYS A 112 -1.34 10.32 -2.53
CA CYS A 112 -2.23 9.18 -2.51
C CYS A 112 -1.62 7.99 -3.24
N LEU A 113 -1.80 6.79 -2.69
CA LEU A 113 -1.47 5.52 -3.32
C LEU A 113 -2.75 4.72 -3.56
N VAL A 114 -2.87 4.14 -4.75
CA VAL A 114 -4.06 3.40 -5.20
C VAL A 114 -3.71 1.93 -5.35
N TYR A 115 -4.41 1.09 -4.60
CA TYR A 115 -4.18 -0.35 -4.54
C TYR A 115 -5.39 -1.13 -5.04
N GLN A 116 -5.14 -2.41 -5.32
CA GLN A 116 -6.20 -3.40 -5.38
C GLN A 116 -7.04 -3.38 -4.10
N PHE A 117 -8.37 -3.39 -4.24
CA PHE A 117 -9.27 -3.58 -3.11
C PHE A 117 -9.23 -5.03 -2.60
N MET A 118 -8.97 -5.19 -1.31
CA MET A 118 -8.84 -6.48 -0.62
C MET A 118 -10.12 -6.78 0.15
N SER A 119 -11.02 -7.54 -0.47
CA SER A 119 -12.41 -7.68 -0.01
C SER A 119 -12.59 -8.38 1.34
N ASN A 120 -11.62 -9.19 1.76
CA ASN A 120 -11.66 -9.86 3.06
C ASN A 120 -10.90 -9.10 4.17
N GLY A 121 -10.46 -7.87 3.88
CA GLY A 121 -9.77 -7.01 4.86
C GLY A 121 -8.39 -7.55 5.23
N SER A 122 -7.93 -7.19 6.42
CA SER A 122 -6.66 -7.71 6.95
C SER A 122 -6.82 -9.10 7.57
N LEU A 123 -5.72 -9.84 7.66
CA LEU A 123 -5.66 -11.09 8.41
C LEU A 123 -6.00 -10.85 9.89
N GLU A 124 -5.62 -9.71 10.46
CA GLU A 124 -6.03 -9.32 11.82
C GLU A 124 -7.56 -9.29 11.95
N ASP A 125 -8.25 -8.62 11.02
CA ASP A 125 -9.72 -8.54 11.05
C ASP A 125 -10.36 -9.93 11.00
N ARG A 126 -9.81 -10.83 10.17
CA ARG A 126 -10.30 -12.21 10.02
C ARG A 126 -9.98 -13.09 11.21
N LEU A 127 -8.83 -12.93 11.86
CA LEU A 127 -8.48 -13.67 13.07
C LEU A 127 -9.34 -13.23 14.25
N LEU A 128 -9.63 -11.94 14.36
CA LEU A 128 -10.49 -11.36 15.40
C LEU A 128 -11.99 -11.50 15.09
N CYS A 129 -12.35 -12.12 13.96
CA CYS A 129 -13.73 -12.29 13.52
C CYS A 129 -14.51 -10.95 13.49
N ARG A 130 -13.83 -9.84 13.18
CA ARG A 130 -14.45 -8.51 13.13
C ARG A 130 -15.58 -8.52 12.11
N ARG A 131 -16.58 -7.65 12.34
CA ARG A 131 -17.79 -7.52 11.51
C ARG A 131 -18.60 -8.83 11.39
N GLY A 132 -18.53 -9.70 12.41
CA GLY A 132 -19.28 -10.96 12.46
C GLY A 132 -18.81 -12.00 11.45
N THR A 133 -17.56 -11.89 10.99
CA THR A 133 -17.02 -12.84 10.01
C THR A 133 -16.80 -14.22 10.64
N ALA A 134 -17.07 -15.27 9.87
CA ALA A 134 -16.80 -16.64 10.33
C ALA A 134 -15.30 -16.86 10.59
N PRO A 135 -14.93 -17.65 11.61
CA PRO A 135 -13.54 -18.00 11.86
C PRO A 135 -12.88 -18.64 10.63
N LEU A 136 -11.62 -18.29 10.40
CA LEU A 136 -10.83 -18.96 9.36
C LEU A 136 -10.66 -20.44 9.70
N THR A 137 -10.90 -21.30 8.71
CA THR A 137 -10.60 -22.74 8.81
C THR A 137 -9.09 -22.95 8.95
N TRP A 138 -8.70 -24.13 9.43
CA TRP A 138 -7.29 -24.49 9.52
C TRP A 138 -6.60 -24.46 8.14
N HIS A 139 -7.28 -24.98 7.11
CA HIS A 139 -6.77 -24.98 5.75
C HIS A 139 -6.50 -23.55 5.25
N GLN A 140 -7.45 -22.63 5.41
CA GLN A 140 -7.24 -21.22 5.05
C GLN A 140 -6.07 -20.58 5.79
N LYS A 141 -5.92 -20.85 7.11
CA LYS A 141 -4.78 -20.33 7.88
C LYS A 141 -3.45 -20.83 7.33
N LYS A 142 -3.39 -22.11 6.93
CA LYS A 142 -2.20 -22.69 6.29
C LYS A 142 -1.87 -22.01 4.97
N GLU A 143 -2.85 -21.88 4.06
CA GLU A 143 -2.66 -21.24 2.75
C GLU A 143 -2.21 -19.77 2.90
N ILE A 144 -2.80 -19.05 3.84
CA ILE A 144 -2.41 -17.67 4.16
C ILE A 144 -0.96 -17.59 4.67
N ALA A 145 -0.56 -18.49 5.57
CA ALA A 145 0.81 -18.55 6.07
C ALA A 145 1.81 -18.87 4.95
N GLU A 146 1.50 -19.86 4.11
CA GLU A 146 2.34 -20.25 2.97
C GLU A 146 2.47 -19.11 1.95
N GLY A 147 1.36 -18.46 1.56
CA GLY A 147 1.40 -17.34 0.63
C GLY A 147 2.16 -16.13 1.18
N THR A 148 1.98 -15.82 2.47
CA THR A 148 2.77 -14.76 3.12
C THR A 148 4.26 -15.09 3.10
N ALA A 149 4.62 -16.34 3.38
CA ALA A 149 6.01 -16.80 3.32
C ALA A 149 6.59 -16.73 1.91
N ARG A 150 5.81 -17.06 0.86
CA ARG A 150 6.22 -16.88 -0.55
C ARG A 150 6.53 -15.42 -0.87
N GLY A 151 5.67 -14.49 -0.45
CA GLY A 151 5.90 -13.05 -0.63
C GLY A 151 7.18 -12.56 0.05
N LEU A 152 7.44 -13.01 1.29
CA LEU A 152 8.66 -12.68 2.01
C LEU A 152 9.91 -13.30 1.38
N HIS A 153 9.84 -14.56 0.99
CA HIS A 153 10.93 -15.25 0.32
C HIS A 153 11.31 -14.53 -0.97
N PHE A 154 10.32 -14.15 -1.78
CA PHE A 154 10.54 -13.34 -2.97
C PHE A 154 11.30 -12.05 -2.66
N LEU A 155 10.87 -11.26 -1.67
CA LEU A 155 11.55 -10.01 -1.30
C LEU A 155 13.01 -10.22 -0.87
N HIS A 156 13.28 -11.33 -0.18
CA HIS A 156 14.62 -11.63 0.31
C HIS A 156 15.56 -12.16 -0.77
N CYS A 157 15.04 -12.73 -1.86
CA CYS A 157 15.82 -13.43 -2.88
C CYS A 157 15.80 -12.76 -4.26
N ILE A 158 14.91 -11.80 -4.53
CA ILE A 158 14.74 -11.21 -5.86
C ILE A 158 15.93 -10.37 -6.33
N ALA A 159 16.74 -9.84 -5.40
CA ALA A 159 17.87 -8.97 -5.70
C ALA A 159 19.14 -9.45 -4.97
N SER A 160 20.29 -8.95 -5.40
CA SER A 160 21.59 -9.23 -4.76
C SER A 160 21.62 -8.80 -3.29
N THR A 161 20.87 -7.76 -2.94
CA THR A 161 20.64 -7.32 -1.57
C THR A 161 19.19 -7.62 -1.20
N PRO A 162 18.93 -8.36 -0.12
CA PRO A 162 17.57 -8.67 0.33
C PRO A 162 16.75 -7.40 0.60
N ILE A 163 15.46 -7.40 0.28
CA ILE A 163 14.56 -6.32 0.67
C ILE A 163 13.88 -6.69 1.99
N ILE A 164 14.22 -5.99 3.06
CA ILE A 164 13.63 -6.20 4.38
C ILE A 164 12.35 -5.37 4.47
N HIS A 165 11.20 -6.01 4.69
CA HIS A 165 9.91 -5.33 4.82
C HIS A 165 9.84 -4.42 6.06
N GLY A 166 10.31 -4.91 7.21
CA GLY A 166 10.41 -4.15 8.46
C GLY A 166 9.12 -3.95 9.29
N ASP A 167 7.97 -4.47 8.84
CA ASP A 167 6.68 -4.32 9.55
C ASP A 167 5.71 -5.48 9.24
N VAL A 168 6.20 -6.71 9.32
CA VAL A 168 5.38 -7.90 9.06
C VAL A 168 4.50 -8.17 10.28
N LYS A 169 3.19 -8.00 10.11
CA LYS A 169 2.16 -8.27 11.11
C LYS A 169 0.83 -8.61 10.45
N SER A 170 -0.10 -9.22 11.18
CA SER A 170 -1.42 -9.62 10.68
C SER A 170 -2.24 -8.45 10.11
N ALA A 171 -2.06 -7.23 10.63
CA ALA A 171 -2.71 -6.02 10.10
C ALA A 171 -2.21 -5.62 8.69
N ASN A 172 -0.98 -6.00 8.33
CA ASN A 172 -0.34 -5.68 7.04
C ASN A 172 -0.44 -6.81 6.01
N ILE A 173 -1.07 -7.93 6.37
CA ILE A 173 -1.38 -9.03 5.45
C ILE A 173 -2.86 -8.88 5.07
N LEU A 174 -3.11 -8.47 3.83
CA LEU A 174 -4.47 -8.27 3.32
C LEU A 174 -4.94 -9.49 2.53
N LEU A 175 -6.25 -9.73 2.52
CA LEU A 175 -6.85 -10.93 1.93
C LEU A 175 -7.82 -10.54 0.81
N ASP A 176 -7.59 -11.10 -0.39
CA ASP A 176 -8.47 -10.85 -1.52
C ASP A 176 -9.76 -11.68 -1.41
N ARG A 177 -10.59 -11.68 -2.46
CA ARG A 177 -11.86 -12.43 -2.50
C ARG A 177 -11.71 -13.94 -2.34
N HIS A 178 -10.54 -14.49 -2.63
CA HIS A 178 -10.22 -15.91 -2.53
C HIS A 178 -9.42 -16.26 -1.27
N PHE A 179 -9.23 -15.30 -0.35
CA PHE A 179 -8.35 -15.42 0.81
C PHE A 179 -6.86 -15.58 0.44
N GLU A 180 -6.47 -15.19 -0.77
CA GLU A 180 -5.06 -15.11 -1.16
C GLU A 180 -4.40 -13.96 -0.37
N PRO A 181 -3.29 -14.22 0.34
CA PRO A 181 -2.61 -13.19 1.12
C PRO A 181 -1.78 -12.26 0.23
N LYS A 182 -1.87 -10.96 0.49
CA LYS A 182 -1.01 -9.93 -0.08
C LYS A 182 -0.38 -9.13 1.05
N LEU A 183 0.95 -9.18 1.13
CA LEU A 183 1.70 -8.36 2.07
C LEU A 183 1.71 -6.91 1.57
N GLY A 184 1.33 -5.97 2.44
CA GLY A 184 1.28 -4.53 2.16
C GLY A 184 1.99 -3.69 3.23
N ASP A 185 1.92 -2.37 3.08
CA ASP A 185 2.56 -1.37 3.96
C ASP A 185 4.10 -1.43 3.98
N PHE A 186 4.70 -1.07 2.84
CA PHE A 186 6.15 -1.07 2.64
C PHE A 186 6.84 0.23 3.09
N GLY A 187 6.18 1.07 3.91
CA GLY A 187 6.72 2.37 4.32
C GLY A 187 8.02 2.29 5.12
N LEU A 188 8.28 1.15 5.79
CA LEU A 188 9.50 0.87 6.56
C LEU A 188 10.50 -0.04 5.82
N SER A 189 10.22 -0.37 4.56
CA SER A 189 11.09 -1.26 3.78
C SER A 189 12.46 -0.65 3.52
N ARG A 190 13.48 -1.51 3.47
CA ARG A 190 14.88 -1.12 3.24
C ARG A 190 15.72 -2.27 2.70
N ASP A 191 16.84 -1.94 2.09
CA ASP A 191 17.85 -2.93 1.71
C ASP A 191 18.48 -3.55 2.97
N GLY A 192 18.61 -4.87 2.99
CA GLY A 192 19.29 -5.65 4.01
C GLY A 192 20.80 -5.60 3.81
N LYS A 193 21.40 -4.46 4.18
CA LYS A 193 22.85 -4.30 4.24
C LYS A 193 23.45 -5.02 5.44
#